data_AF-A0A7W2DVD9-F1
#
_entry.id   AF-A0A7W2DVD9-F1
#
_cell.length_a   1.000
_cell.length_b   1.000
_cell.length_c   1.000
_cell.angle_alpha   90.00
_cell.angle_beta   90.00
_cell.angle_gamma   90.00
#
_symmetry.space_group_name_H-M   'P 1'
#
loop_
_entity.id
_entity.type
_entity.pdbx_description
1 polymer ?
#
loop_
_entity_poly.entity_id
_entity_poly.type
_entity_poly.pdbx_seq_one_letter_code
_entity_poly.pdbx_strand_id
1 'polypeptide(L)'
;GGYTGHLTDWTNQHFGLVLDIVRRGEDVRGFQPLPRRWVVERSFAWFLRSRRLVRDYERRTDTSEAVIRWSMIALMNRRLAAQPHQRAVLPAG
;
A
#
# COMPACT_ATOMS: atom_id res chain seq x y z
N GLY A 1 -19.60 12.09 6.64
CA GLY A 1 -19.19 10.70 6.40
C GLY A 1 -18.49 10.20 7.64
N GLY A 2 -18.71 8.95 8.05
CA GLY A 2 -18.37 8.44 9.40
C GLY A 2 -16.88 8.36 9.77
N TYR A 3 -15.97 8.94 8.98
CA TYR A 3 -14.52 8.91 9.20
C TYR A 3 -13.92 10.28 9.55
N THR A 4 -14.73 11.33 9.72
CA THR A 4 -14.24 12.68 10.03
C THR A 4 -13.99 12.88 11.53
N GLY A 5 -13.01 13.71 11.89
CA GLY A 5 -12.73 14.11 13.28
C GLY A 5 -11.90 13.07 14.01
N HIS A 6 -12.56 12.11 14.68
CA HIS A 6 -11.90 11.13 15.55
C HIS A 6 -10.75 10.37 14.86
N LEU A 7 -10.94 9.94 13.61
CA LEU A 7 -9.89 9.20 12.89
C LEU A 7 -8.70 10.08 12.53
N THR A 8 -8.92 11.36 12.23
CA THR A 8 -7.85 12.32 11.92
C THR A 8 -7.00 12.56 13.15
N ASP A 9 -7.63 12.83 14.31
CA ASP A 9 -6.94 13.05 15.57
C ASP A 9 -6.17 11.79 16.02
N TRP A 10 -6.83 10.63 15.94
CA TRP A 10 -6.21 9.35 16.31
C TRP A 10 -4.98 9.04 15.43
N THR A 11 -5.08 9.29 14.12
CA THR A 11 -3.99 9.07 13.17
C THR A 11 -2.78 9.95 13.47
N ASN A 12 -3.02 11.24 13.78
CA ASN A 12 -1.96 12.15 14.17
C ASN A 12 -1.31 11.71 15.50
N GLN A 13 -2.11 11.38 16.51
CA GLN A 13 -1.63 10.99 17.83
C GLN A 13 -0.80 9.70 17.83
N HIS A 14 -1.18 8.69 17.04
CA HIS A 14 -0.54 7.37 17.09
C HIS A 14 0.56 7.18 16.05
N PHE A 15 0.49 7.90 14.92
CA PHE A 15 1.42 7.71 13.80
C PHE A 15 2.17 8.99 13.39
N GLY A 16 1.82 10.15 13.93
CA GLY A 16 2.39 11.43 13.50
C GLY A 16 2.05 11.78 12.04
N LEU A 17 0.92 11.29 11.53
CA LEU A 17 0.50 11.45 10.15
C LEU A 17 -0.69 12.42 10.04
N VAL A 18 -0.65 13.28 9.03
CA VAL A 18 -1.81 14.10 8.62
C VAL A 18 -2.72 13.26 7.72
N LEU A 19 -3.96 13.06 8.14
CA LEU A 19 -4.97 12.34 7.37
C LEU A 19 -5.83 13.31 6.55
N ASP A 20 -5.68 13.26 5.23
CA ASP A 20 -6.55 13.96 4.28
C ASP A 20 -7.67 13.03 3.78
N ILE A 21 -8.93 13.45 3.95
CA ILE A 21 -10.11 12.66 3.61
C ILE A 21 -10.68 13.16 2.28
N VAL A 22 -10.39 12.42 1.21
CA VAL A 22 -10.93 12.73 -0.12
C VAL A 22 -12.39 12.26 -0.23
N ARG A 23 -13.32 13.21 -0.28
CA ARG A 23 -14.74 12.94 -0.55
C ARG A 23 -15.00 12.86 -2.05
N ARG A 24 -15.87 11.94 -2.46
CA ARG A 24 -16.46 11.98 -3.80
C ARG A 24 -17.45 13.15 -3.88
N GLY A 25 -17.36 13.98 -4.92
CA GLY A 25 -18.33 15.03 -5.17
C GLY A 25 -19.70 14.44 -5.55
N GLU A 26 -20.78 15.02 -5.02
CA GLU A 26 -22.15 14.53 -5.24
C GLU A 26 -22.60 14.68 -6.71
N ASP A 27 -22.07 15.68 -7.44
CA ASP A 27 -22.42 15.96 -8.84
C ASP A 27 -21.62 15.16 -9.87
N VAL A 28 -20.77 14.23 -9.43
CA VAL A 28 -19.86 13.51 -10.32
C VAL A 28 -20.55 12.29 -10.94
N ARG A 29 -20.87 12.41 -12.24
CA ARG A 29 -21.34 11.28 -13.06
C ARG A 29 -20.16 10.50 -13.64
N GLY A 30 -20.14 9.19 -13.39
CA GLY A 30 -19.09 8.29 -13.90
C GLY A 30 -17.89 8.13 -12.96
N PHE A 31 -16.76 7.67 -13.53
CA PHE A 31 -15.53 7.39 -12.79
C PHE A 31 -14.69 8.65 -12.63
N GLN A 32 -14.29 8.96 -11.40
CA GLN A 32 -13.35 10.04 -11.10
C GLN A 32 -12.10 9.45 -10.45
N PRO A 33 -10.91 9.61 -11.05
CA PRO A 33 -9.65 9.22 -10.44
C PRO A 33 -9.45 9.97 -9.11
N LEU A 34 -9.19 9.22 -8.03
CA LEU A 34 -8.85 9.81 -6.74
C LEU A 34 -7.31 9.89 -6.60
N PRO A 35 -6.78 11.01 -6.09
CA PRO A 35 -5.34 11.15 -5.82
C PRO A 35 -4.82 9.97 -5.01
N ARG A 36 -3.70 9.39 -5.45
CA ARG A 36 -2.97 8.28 -4.78
C ARG A 36 -3.76 6.98 -4.54
N ARG A 37 -5.01 6.86 -4.97
CA ARG A 37 -5.80 5.62 -4.89
C ARG A 37 -5.09 4.42 -5.53
N TRP A 38 -4.37 4.67 -6.62
CA TRP A 38 -3.58 3.65 -7.30
C TRP A 38 -2.52 3.01 -6.39
N VAL A 39 -2.00 3.71 -5.35
CA VAL A 39 -0.98 3.16 -4.45
C VAL A 39 -1.55 1.99 -3.64
N VAL A 40 -2.78 2.16 -3.16
CA VAL A 40 -3.51 1.13 -2.41
C VAL A 40 -3.86 -0.03 -3.34
N GLU A 41 -4.45 0.27 -4.50
CA GLU A 41 -4.82 -0.75 -5.49
C GLU A 41 -3.61 -1.57 -5.96
N ARG A 42 -2.47 -0.92 -6.19
CA ARG A 42 -1.23 -1.60 -6.58
C ARG A 42 -0.70 -2.51 -5.46
N SER A 43 -0.84 -2.09 -4.20
CA SER A 43 -0.45 -2.92 -3.06
C SER A 43 -1.28 -4.19 -3.00
N PHE A 44 -2.60 -4.09 -3.18
CA PHE A 44 -3.47 -5.27 -3.32
C PHE A 44 -3.12 -6.12 -4.53
N ALA A 45 -2.81 -5.52 -5.68
CA ALA A 45 -2.38 -6.26 -6.87
C ALA A 45 -1.10 -7.08 -6.61
N TRP A 46 -0.17 -6.61 -5.77
CA TRP A 46 0.98 -7.42 -5.34
C TRP A 46 0.58 -8.58 -4.43
N PHE A 47 -0.35 -8.36 -3.49
CA PHE A 47 -0.88 -9.44 -2.64
C PHE A 47 -1.55 -10.54 -3.45
N LEU A 48 -2.30 -10.19 -4.50
CA LEU A 48 -2.96 -11.18 -5.35
C LEU A 48 -1.97 -12.10 -6.11
N ARG A 49 -0.69 -11.74 -6.20
CA ARG A 49 0.37 -12.64 -6.72
C ARG A 49 0.74 -13.75 -5.73
N SER A 50 0.44 -13.56 -4.45
CA SER A 50 0.57 -14.57 -3.40
C SER A 50 -0.76 -15.31 -3.27
N ARG A 51 -0.82 -16.56 -3.77
CA ARG A 51 -2.06 -17.38 -3.81
C ARG A 51 -2.84 -17.41 -2.47
N ARG A 52 -2.15 -17.36 -1.33
CA ARG A 52 -2.75 -17.36 0.02
C ARG A 52 -3.53 -16.07 0.36
N LEU A 53 -3.31 -14.97 -0.37
CA LEU A 53 -3.98 -13.69 -0.15
C LEU A 53 -5.07 -13.40 -1.20
N VAL A 54 -5.27 -14.29 -2.18
CA VAL A 54 -6.35 -14.14 -3.19
C VAL A 54 -7.73 -14.25 -2.57
N ARG A 55 -7.84 -15.03 -1.49
CA ARG A 55 -9.02 -15.12 -0.63
C ARG A 55 -8.54 -15.12 0.82
N ASP A 56 -9.42 -14.71 1.72
CA ASP A 56 -9.15 -14.81 3.14
C ASP A 56 -9.30 -16.27 3.60
N TYR A 57 -8.19 -16.99 3.60
CA TYR A 57 -8.13 -18.39 4.03
C TYR A 57 -7.80 -18.52 5.52
N GLU A 58 -7.22 -17.49 6.11
CA GLU A 58 -6.65 -17.55 7.45
C GLU A 58 -7.71 -17.20 8.48
N ARG A 59 -7.90 -18.05 9.49
CA ARG A 59 -8.91 -17.81 10.54
C ARG A 59 -8.45 -16.86 11.64
N ARG A 60 -7.14 -16.64 11.74
CA ARG A 60 -6.53 -15.80 12.76
C ARG A 60 -5.82 -14.61 12.09
N THR A 61 -5.98 -13.45 12.69
CA THR A 61 -5.41 -12.19 12.21
C THR A 61 -3.88 -12.19 12.19
N ASP A 62 -3.24 -12.89 13.13
CA ASP A 62 -1.78 -13.00 13.19
C ASP A 62 -1.21 -13.85 12.03
N THR A 63 -1.92 -14.90 11.63
CA THR A 63 -1.55 -15.67 10.44
C THR A 63 -1.75 -14.83 9.17
N SER A 64 -2.87 -14.11 9.04
CA SER A 64 -3.10 -13.21 7.91
C SER A 64 -1.99 -12.16 7.81
N GLU A 65 -1.61 -11.57 8.94
CA GLU A 65 -0.53 -10.58 9.01
C GLU A 65 0.82 -11.18 8.59
N ALA A 66 1.17 -12.39 9.04
CA ALA A 66 2.40 -13.07 8.67
C ALA A 66 2.48 -13.31 7.15
N VAL A 67 1.37 -13.71 6.52
CA VAL A 67 1.31 -13.94 5.06
C VAL A 67 1.46 -12.62 4.29
N ILE A 68 0.84 -11.52 4.77
CA ILE A 68 1.01 -10.18 4.19
C ILE A 68 2.47 -9.74 4.24
N ARG A 69 3.12 -9.86 5.41
CA ARG A 69 4.54 -9.53 5.59
C ARG A 69 5.41 -10.35 4.65
N TRP A 70 5.17 -11.66 4.56
CA TRP A 70 5.93 -12.55 3.67
C TRP A 70 5.79 -12.17 2.18
N SER A 71 4.58 -11.80 1.75
CA SER A 71 4.33 -11.31 0.39
C SER A 71 5.16 -10.05 0.07
N MET A 72 5.21 -9.08 0.99
CA MET A 72 6.00 -7.87 0.83
C MET A 72 7.50 -8.13 0.85
N ILE A 73 7.99 -9.00 1.74
CA ILE A 73 9.41 -9.40 1.78
C ILE A 73 9.82 -10.02 0.44
N ALA A 74 9.03 -10.94 -0.11
CA ALA A 74 9.30 -11.56 -1.40
C ALA A 74 9.31 -10.53 -2.55
N LEU A 75 8.39 -9.56 -2.53
CA LEU A 75 8.36 -8.46 -3.49
C LEU A 75 9.61 -7.58 -3.40
N MET A 76 9.99 -7.17 -2.19
CA MET A 76 11.18 -6.32 -1.98
C MET A 76 12.46 -7.05 -2.36
N ASN A 77 12.58 -8.33 -2.02
CA ASN A 77 13.72 -9.15 -2.41
C ASN A 77 13.89 -9.21 -3.94
N ARG A 78 12.78 -9.43 -4.67
CA ARG A 78 12.80 -9.40 -6.15
C ARG A 78 13.22 -8.05 -6.70
N ARG A 79 12.81 -6.94 -6.07
CA ARG A 79 13.21 -5.59 -6.50
C ARG A 79 14.68 -5.32 -6.25
N LEU A 80 15.21 -5.77 -5.12
CA LEU A 80 16.63 -5.64 -4.80
C LEU A 80 17.48 -6.47 -5.78
N ALA A 81 17.05 -7.70 -6.08
CA ALA A 81 17.73 -8.55 -7.07
C ALA A 81 17.62 -8.00 -8.51
N ALA A 82 16.53 -7.31 -8.84
CA ALA A 82 16.33 -6.70 -10.15
C ALA A 82 16.97 -5.31 -10.28
N GLN A 83 17.41 -4.70 -9.18
CA GLN A 83 18.19 -3.46 -9.26
C GLN A 83 19.56 -3.84 -9.84
N PRO A 84 19.96 -3.27 -10.99
CA PRO A 84 21.34 -3.34 -11.41
C PRO A 84 22.17 -2.80 -10.25
N HIS A 85 23.24 -3.52 -9.86
CA HIS A 85 24.28 -2.92 -9.03
C HIS A 85 24.53 -1.53 -9.61
N GLN A 86 24.44 -0.48 -8.78
CA GLN A 86 24.69 0.88 -9.26
C GLN A 86 25.99 0.83 -10.06
N ARG A 87 25.90 1.08 -11.37
CA ARG A 87 27.07 1.16 -12.25
C ARG A 87 28.05 2.06 -11.52
N ALA A 88 29.21 1.52 -11.16
CA ALA A 88 30.31 2.32 -10.65
C ALA A 88 30.46 3.50 -11.62
N VAL A 89 30.11 4.69 -11.17
CA VAL A 89 30.35 5.92 -11.91
C VAL A 89 31.86 6.06 -11.90
N LEU A 90 32.51 5.60 -12.98
CA LEU A 90 33.91 5.91 -13.22
C LEU A 90 33.98 7.43 -13.41
N PRO A 91 34.81 8.16 -12.65
CA PRO A 91 34.99 9.59 -12.90
C PRO A 91 35.61 9.75 -14.29
N ALA A 92 34.98 10.58 -15.13
CA ALA A 92 35.58 11.02 -16.39
C ALA A 92 36.83 11.83 -16.05
N GLY A 93 37.99 11.31 -16.44
CA GLY A 93 39.23 12.08 -16.52
C GLY A 93 39.25 12.98 -17.74
#